data_AF-A0A810BE95-F1
#
_entry.id   AF-A0A810BE95-F1
#
_cell.length_a   1.000
_cell.length_b   1.000
_cell.length_c   1.000
_cell.angle_alpha   90.00
_cell.angle_beta   90.00
_cell.angle_gamma   90.00
#
_symmetry.space_group_name_H-M   'P 1'
#
loop_
_entity.id
_entity.type
_entity.pdbx_description
1 polymer ?
#
loop_
_entity_poly.entity_id
_entity_poly.type
_entity_poly.pdbx_seq_one_letter_code
_entity_poly.pdbx_strand_id
1 'polypeptide(L)' 'MSFATGTPISDTNPLPTRAAGQRLDDTGQLISPDNYTQNLTYNADGTLATVWFTDGVNTWTQTNTWTNGNLTKISNWVRS' A
#
# COMPACT_ATOMS: atom_id res chain seq x y z
N MET A 1 -42.61 9.78 -0.18
CA MET A 1 -41.16 9.68 0.14
C MET A 1 -40.62 8.49 -0.63
N SER A 2 -39.73 8.71 -1.59
CA SER A 2 -39.07 7.64 -2.37
C SER A 2 -37.67 7.45 -1.79
N PHE A 3 -37.39 6.27 -1.23
CA PHE A 3 -36.03 5.89 -0.86
C PHE A 3 -35.32 5.31 -2.08
N ALA A 4 -34.06 5.68 -2.28
CA ALA A 4 -33.23 5.06 -3.32
C ALA A 4 -33.00 3.58 -2.96
N THR A 5 -33.50 2.67 -3.78
CA THR A 5 -33.21 1.23 -3.66
C THR A 5 -31.85 0.95 -4.30
N GLY A 6 -30.77 1.10 -3.52
CA GLY A 6 -29.47 0.59 -3.93
C GLY A 6 -29.50 -0.94 -4.05
N THR A 7 -28.58 -1.53 -4.82
CA THR A 7 -28.44 -2.98 -4.92
C THR A 7 -28.27 -3.57 -3.51
N PRO A 8 -29.12 -4.52 -3.08
CA PRO A 8 -29.00 -5.12 -1.77
C PRO A 8 -27.67 -5.87 -1.66
N ILE A 9 -27.12 -5.91 -0.44
CA ILE A 9 -25.96 -6.72 -0.12
C ILE A 9 -26.36 -8.20 -0.27
N SER A 10 -25.54 -8.99 -0.96
CA SER A 10 -25.74 -10.43 -1.18
C SER A 10 -24.39 -11.14 -1.20
N ASP A 11 -24.37 -12.46 -1.26
CA ASP A 11 -23.13 -13.22 -1.43
C ASP A 11 -22.41 -12.88 -2.76
N THR A 12 -23.16 -12.46 -3.77
CA THR A 12 -22.66 -11.95 -5.06
C THR A 12 -22.34 -10.46 -5.05
N ASN A 13 -22.73 -9.74 -4.01
CA ASN A 13 -22.48 -8.31 -3.78
C ASN A 13 -22.15 -8.08 -2.30
N PRO A 14 -21.06 -8.68 -1.78
CA PRO A 14 -20.73 -8.58 -0.36
C PRO A 14 -20.31 -7.13 -0.06
N LEU A 15 -20.53 -6.70 1.19
CA LEU A 15 -19.84 -5.51 1.66
C LEU A 15 -18.33 -5.73 1.48
N PRO A 16 -17.58 -4.74 0.96
CA PRO A 16 -16.13 -4.85 0.88
C PRO A 16 -15.57 -5.00 2.30
N THR A 17 -15.22 -6.22 2.68
CA THR A 17 -14.57 -6.51 3.96
C THR A 17 -13.10 -6.12 3.82
N ARG A 18 -12.77 -4.87 4.18
CA ARG A 18 -11.37 -4.55 4.49
C ARG A 18 -11.08 -5.24 5.82
N ALA A 19 -10.27 -6.31 5.84
CA ALA A 19 -9.83 -6.83 7.12
C ALA A 19 -8.92 -5.75 7.75
N ALA A 20 -9.28 -5.29 8.94
CA ALA A 20 -8.50 -4.28 9.64
C ALA A 20 -7.04 -4.74 9.77
N GLY A 21 -6.10 -3.88 9.36
CA GLY A 21 -4.66 -4.18 9.39
C GLY A 21 -4.06 -4.74 8.10
N GLN A 22 -4.85 -4.98 7.06
CA GLN A 22 -4.33 -5.36 5.75
C GLN A 22 -3.62 -4.18 5.06
N ARG A 23 -2.39 -4.43 4.57
CA ARG A 23 -1.67 -3.49 3.71
C ARG A 23 -2.15 -3.65 2.27
N LEU A 24 -2.44 -2.52 1.63
CA LEU A 24 -2.86 -2.46 0.24
C LEU A 24 -1.81 -1.75 -0.59
N ASP A 25 -1.65 -2.18 -1.84
CA ASP A 25 -0.94 -1.40 -2.86
C ASP A 25 -1.83 -0.29 -3.43
N ASP A 26 -1.28 0.50 -4.34
CA ASP A 26 -1.93 1.59 -5.04
C ASP A 26 -3.07 1.16 -5.97
N THR A 27 -3.19 -0.14 -6.26
CA THR A 27 -4.32 -0.73 -7.00
C THR A 27 -5.43 -1.25 -6.08
N GLY A 28 -5.22 -1.20 -4.76
CA GLY A 28 -6.14 -1.76 -3.77
C GLY A 28 -6.00 -3.27 -3.58
N GLN A 29 -4.95 -3.88 -4.13
CA GLN A 29 -4.62 -5.29 -3.92
C GLN A 29 -3.93 -5.49 -2.57
N LEU A 30 -4.18 -6.64 -1.95
CA LEU A 30 -3.56 -7.04 -0.70
C LEU A 30 -2.09 -7.38 -0.91
N ILE A 31 -1.23 -6.83 -0.05
CA ILE A 31 0.21 -7.11 -0.07
C ILE A 31 0.71 -7.48 1.32
N SER A 32 1.74 -8.32 1.35
CA SER A 32 2.44 -8.73 2.58
C SER A 32 3.96 -8.51 2.41
N PRO A 33 4.45 -7.26 2.47
CA PRO A 33 5.87 -6.94 2.25
C PRO A 33 6.81 -7.69 3.18
N ASP A 34 6.34 -8.04 4.38
CA ASP A 34 7.13 -8.70 5.43
C ASP A 34 7.47 -10.16 5.10
N ASN A 35 6.81 -10.77 4.10
CA ASN A 35 7.10 -12.12 3.62
C ASN A 35 8.26 -12.16 2.61
N TYR A 36 8.75 -11.01 2.15
CA TYR A 36 9.75 -10.90 1.10
C TYR A 36 10.99 -10.17 1.61
N THR A 37 12.14 -10.47 0.99
CA THR A 37 13.35 -9.68 1.25
C THR A 37 13.14 -8.25 0.79
N GLN A 38 13.31 -7.31 1.72
CA GLN A 38 13.20 -5.88 1.43
C GLN A 38 14.57 -5.32 1.05
N ASN A 39 14.58 -4.53 -0.02
CA ASN A 39 15.74 -3.80 -0.50
C ASN A 39 15.56 -2.32 -0.16
N LEU A 40 16.65 -1.68 0.25
CA LEU A 40 16.64 -0.31 0.75
C LEU A 40 17.62 0.54 -0.06
N THR A 41 17.21 1.77 -0.35
CA THR A 41 18.12 2.81 -0.90
C THR A 41 18.14 4.00 0.05
N TYR A 42 19.22 4.77 0.02
CA TYR A 42 19.45 5.88 0.93
C TYR A 42 19.74 7.17 0.17
N ASN A 43 19.30 8.29 0.73
CA ASN A 43 19.66 9.62 0.29
C ASN A 43 21.15 9.89 0.59
N ALA A 44 21.70 10.96 0.01
CA ALA A 44 23.10 11.35 0.24
C ALA A 44 23.41 11.68 1.71
N ASP A 45 22.40 12.09 2.49
CA ASP A 45 22.51 12.36 3.92
C ASP A 45 22.36 11.09 4.80
N GLY A 46 22.23 9.91 4.18
CA GLY A 46 22.07 8.62 4.87
C GLY A 46 20.66 8.31 5.34
N THR A 47 19.67 9.19 5.10
CA THR A 47 18.28 8.88 5.42
C THR A 47 17.70 7.87 4.43
N LEU A 48 16.75 7.04 4.88
CA LEU A 48 16.10 6.03 4.04
C LEU A 48 15.29 6.71 2.93
N ALA A 49 15.60 6.41 1.67
CA ALA A 49 14.93 6.98 0.50
C ALA A 49 13.77 6.09 0.04
N THR A 50 14.07 4.84 -0.35
CA THR A 50 13.04 3.89 -0.81
C THR A 50 13.20 2.52 -0.15
N VAL A 51 12.07 1.84 0.01
CA VAL A 51 12.02 0.40 0.32
C VAL A 51 11.27 -0.28 -0.81
N TRP A 52 11.77 -1.40 -1.31
CA TRP A 52 11.08 -2.17 -2.34
C TRP A 52 11.26 -3.67 -2.16
N PHE A 53 10.28 -4.43 -2.64
CA PHE A 53 10.31 -5.90 -2.66
C PHE A 53 9.65 -6.41 -3.95
N THR A 54 9.92 -7.67 -4.28
CA THR A 54 9.30 -8.36 -5.42
C THR A 54 8.78 -9.73 -4.98
N ASP A 55 7.67 -10.15 -5.58
CA ASP A 55 7.14 -11.51 -5.45
C ASP A 55 7.64 -12.44 -6.58
N GLY A 56 8.56 -11.95 -7.43
CA GLY A 56 9.03 -12.63 -8.65
C GLY A 56 8.23 -12.29 -9.91
N VAL A 57 7.10 -11.58 -9.78
CA VAL A 57 6.26 -11.13 -10.90
C VAL A 57 6.16 -9.60 -10.93
N ASN A 58 5.83 -8.98 -9.80
CA ASN A 58 5.66 -7.54 -9.65
C ASN A 58 6.71 -7.00 -8.69
N THR A 59 6.95 -5.70 -8.77
CA THR A 59 7.74 -4.98 -7.78
C THR A 59 6.87 -3.94 -7.10
N TRP A 60 6.96 -3.87 -5.77
CA TRP A 60 6.30 -2.82 -5.00
C TRP A 60 7.34 -1.92 -4.37
N THR A 61 7.16 -0.61 -4.55
CA THR A 61 8.07 0.40 -4.03
C THR A 61 7.33 1.37 -3.11
N GLN A 62 7.94 1.67 -1.97
CA GLN A 62 7.52 2.72 -1.05
C GLN A 62 8.63 3.77 -0.93
N THR A 63 8.26 5.05 -0.98
CA THR A 63 9.17 6.18 -0.90
C THR A 63 8.97 6.95 0.42
N ASN A 64 10.08 7.27 1.07
CA ASN A 64 10.15 8.06 2.29
C ASN A 64 10.64 9.47 1.97
N THR A 65 9.85 10.49 2.30
CA THR A 65 10.19 11.91 2.10
C THR A 65 10.59 12.53 3.42
N TRP A 66 11.74 13.19 3.44
CA TRP A 66 12.29 13.84 4.61
C TRP A 66 12.32 15.36 4.43
N THR A 67 12.15 16.11 5.51
CA THR A 67 12.28 17.57 5.53
C THR A 67 12.99 17.97 6.81
N ASN A 68 14.13 18.65 6.69
CA ASN A 68 14.97 19.05 7.82
C ASN A 68 15.28 17.89 8.79
N GLY A 69 15.63 16.72 8.23
CA GLY A 69 15.94 15.51 9.01
C GLY A 69 14.75 14.77 9.60
N ASN A 70 13.51 15.23 9.39
CA ASN A 70 12.30 14.56 9.88
C ASN A 70 11.56 13.85 8.73
N LEU A 71 11.06 12.65 8.99
CA LEU A 71 10.22 11.92 8.04
C LEU A 71 8.85 12.60 7.96
N THR A 72 8.53 13.18 6.81
CA THR A 72 7.29 13.95 6.62
C THR A 72 6.24 13.21 5.79
N LYS A 73 6.65 12.22 5.00
CA LYS A 73 5.72 11.41 4.20
C LYS A 73 6.27 10.02 3.93
N ILE A 74 5.38 9.04 3.96
CA ILE A 74 5.60 7.69 3.43
C ILE A 74 4.55 7.47 2.34
N SER A 75 4.96 7.07 1.14
CA SER A 75 4.01 6.77 0.07
C SER A 75 3.24 5.47 0.35
N ASN A 76 2.11 5.29 -0.33
CA ASN A 76 1.57 3.94 -0.50
C ASN A 76 2.59 3.07 -1.24
N TRP A 77 2.45 1.75 -1.12
CA TRP A 77 3.18 0.82 -1.96
C TRP A 77 2.68 0.94 -3.39
N VAL A 78 3.59 1.25 -4.32
CA VAL A 78 3.27 1.41 -5.74
C VAL A 78 3.72 0.17 -6.48
N ARG A 79 2.80 -0.49 -7.19
CA ARG A 79 3.07 -1.66 -8.02
C ARG A 79 3.61 -1.23 -9.39
N SER A 80 4.67 -1.90 -9.84
CA SER A 80 5.24 -1.79 -11.20
C SER A 80 5.40 -3.15 -11.85
#